data_AF-A0A401RFW3-F1
#
_entry.id   AF-A0A401RFW3-F1
#
_cell.length_a   1.000
_cell.length_b   1.000
_cell.length_c   1.000
_cell.angle_alpha   90.00
_cell.angle_beta   90.00
_cell.angle_gamma   90.00
#
_symmetry.space_group_name_H-M   'P 1'
#
loop_
_entity.id
_entity.type
_entity.pdbx_description
1 polymer ?
#
loop_
_entity_poly.entity_id
_entity_poly.type
_entity_poly.pdbx_seq_one_letter_code
_entity_poly.pdbx_strand_id
1 'polypeptide(L)'
;NFVAFEVLREDEFSPLKNADSAGSKDTPSTTRRALLWQHYRWAVRAGAHFLDSNNMRIPHLSQLQEAEELPAVCEISPLVSSEGEGLEKYLKDREFHSPLLLTEDALVALGQHQ
;
A
#
# COMPACT_ATOMS: atom_id res chain seq x y z
N ASN A 1 36.14 10.59 -1.13
CA ASN A 1 35.49 9.39 -1.66
C ASN A 1 34.00 9.68 -1.85
N PHE A 2 33.50 9.56 -3.08
CA PHE A 2 32.10 9.78 -3.44
C PHE A 2 31.48 8.44 -3.87
N VAL A 3 30.22 8.19 -3.49
CA VAL A 3 29.45 6.98 -3.84
C VAL A 3 28.01 7.35 -4.18
N ALA A 4 27.32 6.49 -4.94
CA ALA A 4 25.91 6.61 -5.28
C ALA A 4 25.21 5.24 -5.09
N PHE A 5 23.93 5.26 -4.71
CA PHE A 5 23.10 4.07 -4.53
C PHE A 5 21.79 4.26 -5.29
N GLU A 6 21.47 3.33 -6.18
CA GLU A 6 20.26 3.35 -7.01
C GLU A 6 19.15 2.56 -6.32
N VAL A 7 17.91 3.04 -6.45
CA VAL A 7 16.71 2.45 -5.84
C VAL A 7 15.54 2.47 -6.82
N LEU A 8 14.52 1.67 -6.54
CA LEU A 8 13.27 1.66 -7.29
C LEU A 8 12.43 2.90 -6.94
N ARG A 9 11.95 3.61 -7.97
CA ARG A 9 11.20 4.86 -7.78
C ARG A 9 9.89 4.62 -7.04
N GLU A 10 9.19 3.54 -7.37
CA GLU A 10 7.89 3.20 -6.80
C GLU A 10 7.95 2.81 -5.33
N ASP A 11 9.15 2.54 -4.80
CA ASP A 11 9.37 2.23 -3.40
C ASP A 11 9.90 3.44 -2.61
N GLU A 12 10.67 4.32 -3.25
CA GLU A 12 11.43 5.36 -2.52
C GLU A 12 11.08 6.81 -2.92
N PHE A 13 10.33 7.02 -4.01
CA PHE A 13 10.21 8.36 -4.58
C PHE A 13 8.88 8.65 -5.29
N SER A 14 8.00 9.37 -4.58
CA SER A 14 6.81 10.01 -5.15
C SER A 14 6.70 11.48 -4.69
N PRO A 15 7.32 12.43 -5.40
CA PRO A 15 7.44 13.81 -4.94
C PRO A 15 6.11 14.57 -5.04
N LEU A 16 5.96 15.57 -4.17
CA LEU A 16 4.87 16.54 -4.22
C LEU A 16 5.44 17.92 -4.59
N LYS A 17 5.13 18.40 -5.80
CA LYS A 17 5.63 19.67 -6.35
C LYS A 17 4.53 20.57 -6.91
N ASN A 18 3.41 20.00 -7.30
CA ASN A 18 2.34 20.66 -8.03
C ASN A 18 1.01 20.51 -7.29
N ALA A 19 0.09 21.44 -7.48
CA ALA A 19 -1.30 21.24 -7.09
C ALA A 19 -1.98 20.25 -8.07
N ASP A 20 -3.07 19.59 -7.65
CA ASP A 20 -3.82 18.69 -8.54
C ASP A 20 -4.39 19.42 -9.78
N SER A 21 -4.66 20.72 -9.67
CA SER A 21 -5.13 21.55 -10.80
C SER A 21 -4.04 21.87 -11.82
N ALA A 22 -2.76 21.67 -11.49
CA ALA A 22 -1.63 22.08 -12.32
C ALA A 22 -1.18 20.99 -13.32
N GLY A 23 -1.76 19.79 -13.27
CA GLY A 23 -1.47 18.71 -14.21
C GLY A 23 -1.50 17.31 -13.58
N SER A 24 -0.92 16.33 -14.27
CA SER A 24 -1.01 14.91 -13.92
C SER A 24 0.21 14.33 -13.19
N LYS A 25 1.16 15.16 -12.74
CA LYS A 25 2.43 14.70 -12.16
C LYS A 25 2.82 15.46 -10.90
N ASP A 26 3.43 14.73 -9.96
CA ASP A 26 3.97 15.25 -8.70
C ASP A 26 2.93 16.08 -7.91
N THR A 27 1.68 15.61 -7.87
CA THR A 27 0.54 16.22 -7.17
C THR A 27 0.12 15.42 -5.93
N PRO A 28 -0.71 15.99 -5.03
CA PRO A 28 -1.21 15.25 -3.86
C PRO A 28 -1.88 13.93 -4.24
N SER A 29 -2.64 13.91 -5.34
CA SER A 29 -3.27 12.68 -5.85
C SER A 29 -2.23 11.63 -6.26
N THR A 30 -1.17 12.03 -6.97
CA THR A 30 -0.12 11.09 -7.38
C THR A 30 0.71 10.58 -6.20
N THR A 31 1.01 11.44 -5.20
CA THR A 31 1.72 11.06 -3.99
C THR A 31 0.92 10.08 -3.15
N ARG A 32 -0.36 10.38 -2.89
CA ARG A 32 -1.26 9.47 -2.15
C ARG A 32 -1.38 8.14 -2.86
N ARG A 33 -1.59 8.15 -4.18
CA ARG A 33 -1.74 6.91 -4.96
C ARG A 33 -0.48 6.04 -4.89
N ALA A 34 0.70 6.63 -5.00
CA ALA A 34 1.95 5.88 -4.92
C ALA A 34 2.13 5.19 -3.55
N LEU A 35 1.82 5.90 -2.45
CA LEU A 35 1.88 5.34 -1.11
C LEU A 35 0.90 4.16 -0.93
N LEU A 36 -0.36 4.35 -1.33
CA LEU A 36 -1.38 3.30 -1.23
C LEU A 36 -1.05 2.10 -2.13
N TRP A 37 -0.45 2.33 -3.31
CA TRP A 37 0.05 1.25 -4.17
C TRP A 37 1.17 0.45 -3.52
N GLN A 38 2.12 1.13 -2.88
CA GLN A 38 3.20 0.49 -2.14
C GLN A 38 2.64 -0.37 -1.00
N HIS A 39 1.74 0.17 -0.19
CA HIS A 39 1.11 -0.54 0.92
C HIS A 39 0.25 -1.73 0.46
N TYR A 40 -0.47 -1.61 -0.65
CA TYR A 40 -1.16 -2.74 -1.27
C TYR A 40 -0.18 -3.86 -1.62
N ARG A 41 0.95 -3.53 -2.28
CA ARG A 41 1.98 -4.53 -2.63
C ARG A 41 2.58 -5.18 -1.39
N TRP A 42 2.84 -4.42 -0.32
CA TRP A 42 3.31 -4.98 0.96
C TRP A 42 2.30 -5.96 1.55
N ALA A 43 1.02 -5.57 1.61
CA ALA A 43 -0.04 -6.42 2.15
C ALA A 43 -0.18 -7.74 1.38
N VAL A 44 -0.18 -7.69 0.04
CA VAL A 44 -0.30 -8.92 -0.76
C VAL A 44 0.97 -9.77 -0.69
N ARG A 45 2.17 -9.17 -0.67
CA ARG A 45 3.42 -9.91 -0.43
C ARG A 45 3.43 -10.63 0.93
N ALA A 46 2.81 -10.03 1.94
CA ALA A 46 2.63 -10.61 3.26
C ALA A 46 1.50 -11.68 3.33
N GLY A 47 0.81 -11.94 2.21
CA GLY A 47 -0.21 -12.99 2.09
C GLY A 47 -1.66 -12.52 2.30
N ALA A 48 -1.93 -11.21 2.27
CA ALA A 48 -3.30 -10.71 2.28
C ALA A 48 -4.05 -11.05 0.98
N HIS A 49 -5.37 -11.22 1.09
CA HIS A 49 -6.29 -11.31 -0.03
C HIS A 49 -7.32 -10.18 0.05
N PHE A 50 -7.45 -9.39 -1.00
CA PHE A 50 -8.49 -8.36 -1.07
C PHE A 50 -9.74 -8.90 -1.77
N LEU A 51 -10.91 -8.54 -1.26
CA LEU A 51 -12.21 -8.91 -1.79
C LEU A 51 -12.90 -7.73 -2.46
N ASP A 52 -13.58 -7.98 -3.57
CA ASP A 52 -14.48 -7.03 -4.20
C ASP A 52 -15.83 -6.95 -3.46
N SER A 53 -16.77 -6.16 -4.00
CA SER A 53 -18.11 -6.00 -3.43
C SER A 53 -18.95 -7.28 -3.44
N ASN A 54 -18.57 -8.29 -4.22
CA ASN A 54 -19.25 -9.57 -4.33
C ASN A 54 -18.57 -10.66 -3.49
N ASN A 55 -17.62 -10.29 -2.63
CA ASN A 55 -16.77 -11.22 -1.85
C ASN A 55 -15.89 -12.13 -2.72
N MET A 56 -15.58 -11.70 -3.95
CA MET A 56 -14.65 -12.42 -4.82
C MET A 56 -13.25 -11.85 -4.65
N ARG A 57 -12.25 -12.74 -4.63
CA ARG A 57 -10.84 -12.34 -4.53
C ARG A 57 -10.44 -11.52 -5.75
N ILE A 58 -9.92 -10.33 -5.48
CA ILE A 58 -9.33 -9.46 -6.49
C ILE A 58 -7.99 -10.07 -6.90
N PRO A 59 -7.70 -10.21 -8.21
CA PRO A 59 -6.41 -10.70 -8.67
C PRO A 59 -5.25 -9.85 -8.15
N HIS A 60 -4.14 -10.50 -7.81
CA HIS A 60 -2.92 -9.78 -7.45
C HIS A 60 -2.35 -9.07 -8.68
N LEU A 61 -2.20 -7.76 -8.57
CA LEU A 61 -1.47 -6.97 -9.56
C LEU A 61 -0.04 -6.72 -9.08
N SER A 62 0.93 -7.02 -9.94
CA SER A 62 2.35 -6.74 -9.69
C SER A 62 2.79 -5.37 -10.20
N GLN A 63 2.01 -4.76 -11.09
CA GLN A 63 2.26 -3.46 -11.71
C GLN A 63 0.93 -2.71 -11.82
N LEU A 64 1.00 -1.38 -11.81
CA LEU A 64 -0.16 -0.50 -11.96
C LEU A 64 0.15 0.56 -13.00
N GLN A 65 -0.70 0.69 -14.01
CA GLN A 65 -0.51 1.74 -15.01
C GLN A 65 -0.92 3.12 -14.46
N GLU A 66 -0.36 4.19 -15.02
CA GLU A 66 -0.62 5.56 -14.54
C GLU A 66 -2.11 5.97 -14.59
N ALA A 67 -2.94 5.35 -15.44
CA ALA A 67 -4.36 5.66 -15.54
C ALA A 67 -5.29 4.70 -14.77
N GLU A 68 -4.75 3.62 -14.20
CA GLU A 68 -5.53 2.61 -13.50
C GLU A 68 -5.81 3.00 -12.03
N GLU A 69 -7.00 2.64 -11.56
CA GLU A 69 -7.36 2.70 -10.15
C GLU A 69 -6.68 1.58 -9.35
N LEU A 70 -6.47 1.83 -8.07
CA LEU A 70 -5.90 0.83 -7.16
C LEU A 70 -6.87 -0.36 -7.02
N PRO A 71 -6.38 -1.61 -7.01
CA PRO A 71 -7.24 -2.78 -6.80
C PRO A 71 -7.96 -2.73 -5.45
N ALA A 72 -7.28 -2.22 -4.43
CA ALA A 72 -7.81 -1.95 -3.11
C ALA A 72 -7.03 -0.81 -2.46
N VAL A 73 -7.70 -0.06 -1.59
CA VAL A 73 -7.05 0.96 -0.75
C VAL A 73 -6.53 0.28 0.51
N CYS A 74 -5.21 0.35 0.71
CA CYS A 74 -4.55 -0.12 1.91
C CYS A 74 -3.56 0.95 2.40
N GLU A 75 -3.63 1.29 3.68
CA GLU A 75 -2.68 2.19 4.33
C GLU A 75 -2.11 1.53 5.58
N ILE A 76 -0.78 1.57 5.71
CA ILE A 76 -0.04 0.94 6.79
C ILE A 76 0.75 2.03 7.50
N SER A 77 0.56 2.13 8.82
CA SER A 77 1.30 3.05 9.67
C SER A 77 2.80 2.70 9.62
N PRO A 78 3.70 3.68 9.49
CA PRO A 78 5.14 3.43 9.59
C PRO A 78 5.57 2.80 10.93
N LEU A 79 4.76 2.95 11.98
CA LEU A 79 5.00 2.33 13.29
C LEU A 79 4.60 0.84 13.32
N VAL A 80 3.84 0.38 12.33
CA VAL A 80 3.51 -1.03 12.11
C VAL A 80 4.57 -1.70 11.22
N SER A 81 4.94 -1.04 10.12
CA SER A 81 5.92 -1.54 9.16
C SER A 81 6.50 -0.37 8.36
N SER A 82 7.84 -0.30 8.28
CA SER A 82 8.53 0.79 7.58
C SER A 82 8.79 0.47 6.11
N GLU A 83 9.01 -0.79 5.77
CA GLU A 83 9.40 -1.27 4.43
C GLU A 83 8.60 -2.54 4.01
N GLY A 84 7.50 -2.83 4.71
CA GLY A 84 6.66 -4.00 4.47
C GLY A 84 7.02 -5.23 5.30
N GLU A 85 7.99 -5.12 6.22
CA GLU A 85 8.40 -6.17 7.14
C GLU A 85 7.36 -6.48 8.22
N GLY A 86 7.30 -7.74 8.66
CA GLY A 86 6.55 -8.15 9.85
C GLY A 86 5.03 -8.12 9.71
N LEU A 87 4.50 -7.97 8.50
CA LEU A 87 3.08 -7.91 8.23
C LEU A 87 2.41 -9.30 8.18
N GLU A 88 3.17 -10.38 7.95
CA GLU A 88 2.65 -11.74 7.77
C GLU A 88 1.86 -12.21 8.98
N LYS A 89 2.32 -11.87 10.20
CA LYS A 89 1.62 -12.21 11.46
C LYS A 89 0.19 -11.64 11.53
N TYR A 90 -0.11 -10.60 10.76
CA TYR A 90 -1.41 -9.93 10.75
C TYR A 90 -2.21 -10.20 9.50
N LEU A 91 -1.58 -10.49 8.37
CA LEU A 91 -2.22 -10.48 7.06
C LEU A 91 -2.26 -11.85 6.37
N LYS A 92 -1.36 -12.76 6.73
CA LYS A 92 -1.18 -14.01 6.01
C LYS A 92 -2.45 -14.85 5.98
N ASP A 93 -2.84 -15.27 4.78
CA ASP A 93 -4.00 -16.12 4.50
C ASP A 93 -5.34 -15.52 4.97
N ARG A 94 -5.40 -14.18 5.12
CA ARG A 94 -6.60 -13.45 5.56
C ARG A 94 -7.20 -12.62 4.43
N GLU A 95 -8.52 -12.50 4.47
CA GLU A 95 -9.31 -11.74 3.50
C GLU A 95 -9.74 -10.40 4.08
N PHE A 96 -9.64 -9.35 3.25
CA PHE A 96 -9.92 -7.97 3.63
C PHE A 96 -10.77 -7.25 2.57
N HIS A 97 -11.66 -6.38 3.03
CA HIS A 97 -12.30 -5.39 2.18
C HIS A 97 -11.52 -4.08 2.20
N SER A 98 -11.57 -3.36 1.08
CA SER A 98 -11.06 -1.98 0.99
C SER A 98 -12.06 -0.99 1.61
N PRO A 99 -11.62 0.04 2.36
CA PRO A 99 -10.22 0.33 2.70
C PRO A 99 -9.72 -0.48 3.91
N LEU A 100 -8.45 -0.89 3.86
CA LEU A 100 -7.73 -1.46 4.99
C LEU A 100 -6.78 -0.43 5.60
N LEU A 101 -6.93 -0.15 6.89
CA LEU A 101 -6.00 0.70 7.65
C LEU A 101 -5.34 -0.11 8.75
N LEU A 102 -4.01 -0.23 8.72
CA LEU A 102 -3.22 -0.90 9.75
C LEU A 102 -2.46 0.13 10.58
N THR A 103 -3.01 0.44 11.75
CA THR A 103 -2.34 1.21 12.81
C THR A 103 -2.02 0.30 13.99
N GLU A 104 -1.20 0.76 14.92
CA GLU A 104 -0.89 0.04 16.16
C GLU A 104 -2.18 -0.31 16.94
N ASP A 105 -3.13 0.61 17.01
CA ASP A 105 -4.44 0.38 17.64
C ASP A 105 -5.25 -0.70 16.90
N ALA A 106 -5.24 -0.69 15.56
CA ALA A 106 -5.92 -1.69 14.74
C ALA A 106 -5.33 -3.10 14.99
N LEU A 107 -4.02 -3.20 15.20
CA LEU A 107 -3.37 -4.47 15.50
C LEU A 107 -3.76 -5.02 16.88
N VAL A 108 -3.97 -4.16 17.87
CA VAL A 108 -4.48 -4.60 19.19
C VAL A 108 -5.87 -5.23 19.03
N ALA A 109 -6.74 -4.64 18.21
CA ALA A 109 -8.06 -5.21 17.93
C ALA A 109 -7.98 -6.54 17.15
N LEU A 110 -7.05 -6.66 16.19
CA LEU A 110 -6.83 -7.91 15.45
C LEU A 110 -6.26 -9.05 16.31
N GLY A 111 -5.45 -8.72 17.32
CA GLY A 111 -4.88 -9.69 18.26
C GLY A 111 -5.85 -10.19 19.34
N GLN A 112 -7.01 -9.54 19.53
CA GLN A 112 -8.05 -9.99 20.46
C GLN A 112 -8.94 -11.11 19.88
N HIS A 113 -8.77 -11.44 18.60
CA HIS A 113 -9.54 -12.46 17.88
C HIS A 113 -8.69 -13.68 17.43
N GLN A 114 -7.48 -13.83 17.98
CA GLN A 114 -6.67 -15.06 17.90
C GLN A 114 -6.81 -15.86 19.19
#